data_AF-A0A2V8LMD2-F1
#
_entry.id   AF-A0A2V8LMD2-F1
#
_cell.length_a   1.000
_cell.length_b   1.000
_cell.length_c   1.000
_cell.angle_alpha   90.00
_cell.angle_beta   90.00
_cell.angle_gamma   90.00
#
_symmetry.space_group_name_H-M   'P 1'
#
loop_
_entity.id
_entity.type
_entity.pdbx_description
1 polymer ?
#
loop_
_entity_poly.entity_id
_entity_poly.type
_entity_poly.pdbx_seq_one_letter_code
_entity_poly.pdbx_strand_id
1 'polypeptide(L)'
;MSNVDRAIEIATERLKSDPADPVVLSNLYMVAESTNKSTRALPMLLDIAKNSSNVKARKDAIFWISQSKGDREAAVDALVAMLPSIQDDESDTVAFALGQVRNEKAVNALATIARDKTKSERARNNAIF
;
A
#
# COMPACT_ATOMS: atom_id res chain seq x y z
N MET A 1 -6.70 18.42 -17.44
CA MET A 1 -6.88 17.17 -16.67
C MET A 1 -6.80 16.00 -17.64
N SER A 2 -5.95 15.01 -17.40
CA SER A 2 -5.84 13.85 -18.29
C SER A 2 -7.05 12.91 -18.14
N ASN A 3 -7.30 12.04 -19.13
CA ASN A 3 -8.33 11.00 -19.01
C ASN A 3 -8.08 10.07 -17.80
N VAL A 4 -6.81 9.83 -17.48
CA VAL A 4 -6.40 9.03 -16.31
C VAL A 4 -6.77 9.75 -15.02
N ASP A 5 -6.45 11.03 -14.88
CA ASP A 5 -6.77 11.80 -13.66
C ASP A 5 -8.27 11.86 -13.40
N ARG A 6 -9.08 11.96 -14.46
CA ARG A 6 -10.54 11.94 -14.36
C ARG A 6 -11.05 10.56 -13.91
N ALA A 7 -10.48 9.49 -14.43
CA ALA A 7 -10.85 8.13 -14.02
C ALA A 7 -10.50 7.86 -12.55
N ILE A 8 -9.31 8.30 -12.11
CA ILE A 8 -8.88 8.21 -10.70
C ILE A 8 -9.78 9.04 -9.79
N GLU A 9 -10.19 10.23 -10.22
CA GLU A 9 -11.11 11.08 -9.46
C GLU A 9 -12.48 10.41 -9.29
N ILE A 10 -13.05 9.85 -10.36
CA ILE A 10 -14.30 9.08 -10.28
C ILE A 10 -14.17 7.88 -9.35
N ALA A 11 -13.07 7.12 -9.46
CA ALA A 11 -12.82 5.98 -8.58
C ALA A 11 -12.71 6.41 -7.10
N THR A 12 -12.07 7.56 -6.84
CA THR A 12 -11.96 8.14 -5.50
C THR A 12 -13.33 8.50 -4.94
N GLU A 13 -14.20 9.14 -5.73
CA GLU A 13 -15.57 9.46 -5.29
C GLU A 13 -16.41 8.21 -5.01
N ARG A 14 -16.24 7.14 -5.79
CA ARG A 14 -16.89 5.85 -5.51
C ARG A 14 -16.45 5.27 -4.18
N LEU A 15 -15.15 5.27 -3.89
CA LEU A 15 -14.60 4.77 -2.62
C LEU A 15 -15.07 5.55 -1.40
N LYS A 16 -15.30 6.87 -1.53
CA LYS A 16 -15.91 7.67 -0.46
C LYS A 16 -17.31 7.20 -0.10
N SER A 17 -18.09 6.76 -1.09
CA SER A 17 -19.44 6.23 -0.88
C SER A 17 -19.44 4.77 -0.44
N ASP A 18 -18.52 3.96 -0.97
CA ASP A 18 -18.35 2.54 -0.66
C ASP A 18 -16.85 2.19 -0.61
N PRO A 19 -16.24 2.10 0.59
CA PRO A 19 -14.83 1.75 0.74
C PRO A 19 -14.45 0.35 0.22
N ALA A 20 -15.44 -0.48 -0.14
CA ALA A 20 -15.26 -1.79 -0.74
C ALA A 20 -15.81 -1.87 -2.18
N ASP A 21 -15.97 -0.72 -2.86
CA ASP A 21 -16.55 -0.65 -4.21
C ASP A 21 -15.87 -1.67 -5.16
N PRO A 22 -16.59 -2.72 -5.60
CA PRO A 22 -15.97 -3.83 -6.31
C PRO A 22 -15.42 -3.43 -7.68
N VAL A 23 -15.98 -2.39 -8.31
CA VAL A 23 -15.47 -1.87 -9.59
C VAL A 23 -14.12 -1.22 -9.38
N VAL A 24 -13.93 -0.45 -8.31
CA VAL A 24 -12.63 0.15 -8.03
C VAL A 24 -11.60 -0.92 -7.65
N LEU A 25 -11.99 -1.83 -6.76
CA LEU A 25 -11.10 -2.87 -6.26
C LEU A 25 -10.63 -3.86 -7.35
N SER A 26 -11.52 -4.25 -8.27
CA SER A 26 -11.16 -5.14 -9.39
C SER A 26 -10.17 -4.51 -10.38
N ASN A 27 -10.04 -3.19 -10.39
CA ASN A 27 -9.19 -2.46 -11.32
C ASN A 27 -7.94 -1.84 -10.66
N LEU A 28 -7.60 -2.25 -9.43
CA LEU A 28 -6.43 -1.78 -8.68
C LEU A 28 -5.11 -1.85 -9.47
N TYR A 29 -4.92 -2.88 -10.29
CA TYR A 29 -3.74 -3.00 -11.16
C TYR A 29 -3.62 -1.82 -12.14
N MET A 30 -4.73 -1.39 -12.77
CA MET A 30 -4.70 -0.25 -13.69
C MET A 30 -4.35 1.05 -12.98
N VAL A 31 -4.79 1.20 -11.73
CA VAL A 31 -4.41 2.32 -10.87
C VAL A 31 -2.90 2.30 -10.63
N ALA A 32 -2.34 1.15 -10.26
CA ALA A 32 -0.91 0.98 -10.04
C ALA A 32 -0.07 1.36 -11.27
N GLU A 33 -0.44 0.86 -12.45
CA GLU A 33 0.22 1.18 -13.73
C GLU A 33 0.15 2.67 -14.08
N SER A 34 -0.88 3.36 -13.58
CA SER A 34 -1.08 4.79 -13.81
C SER A 34 -0.23 5.69 -12.91
N THR A 35 0.50 5.16 -11.93
CA THR A 35 1.31 5.96 -10.98
C THR A 35 2.39 6.82 -11.62
N ASN A 36 2.89 6.47 -12.81
CA ASN A 36 3.81 7.32 -13.58
C ASN A 36 3.11 8.38 -14.43
N LYS A 37 1.80 8.24 -14.65
CA LYS A 37 0.98 9.07 -15.54
C LYS A 37 0.03 9.98 -14.77
N SER A 38 -0.20 9.70 -13.50
CA SER A 38 -1.06 10.48 -12.62
C SER A 38 -0.47 10.54 -11.22
N THR A 39 -0.28 11.77 -10.73
CA THR A 39 0.12 12.03 -9.34
C THR A 39 -0.99 11.68 -8.33
N ARG A 40 -2.20 11.35 -8.79
CA ARG A 40 -3.36 10.98 -7.95
C ARG A 40 -3.46 9.48 -7.69
N ALA A 41 -2.81 8.65 -8.50
CA ALA A 41 -2.91 7.20 -8.41
C ALA A 41 -2.27 6.65 -7.13
N LEU A 42 -1.07 7.12 -6.78
CA LEU A 42 -0.41 6.71 -5.53
C LEU A 42 -1.22 7.12 -4.29
N PRO A 43 -1.70 8.38 -4.16
CA PRO A 43 -2.63 8.77 -3.10
C PRO A 43 -3.87 7.88 -2.98
N MET A 44 -4.48 7.48 -4.10
CA MET A 44 -5.65 6.59 -4.06
C MET A 44 -5.29 5.18 -3.57
N LEU A 45 -4.16 4.61 -3.99
CA LEU A 45 -3.69 3.33 -3.45
C LEU A 45 -3.41 3.41 -1.95
N LEU A 46 -2.79 4.50 -1.48
CA LEU A 46 -2.55 4.75 -0.06
C LEU A 46 -3.86 4.84 0.73
N ASP A 47 -4.88 5.50 0.17
CA ASP A 47 -6.20 5.60 0.80
C ASP A 47 -6.86 4.22 0.91
N ILE A 48 -6.84 3.41 -0.15
CA ILE A 48 -7.38 2.04 -0.13
C ILE A 48 -6.63 1.20 0.90
N ALA A 49 -5.30 1.26 0.92
CA ALA A 49 -4.47 0.51 1.87
C ALA A 49 -4.81 0.85 3.33
N LYS A 50 -5.14 2.12 3.60
CA LYS A 50 -5.44 2.60 4.95
C LYS A 50 -6.89 2.40 5.37
N ASN A 51 -7.84 2.62 4.46
CA ASN A 51 -9.24 2.85 4.80
C ASN A 51 -10.20 1.79 4.24
N SER A 52 -9.77 0.92 3.32
CA SER A 52 -10.69 -0.08 2.75
C SER A 52 -11.14 -1.09 3.80
N SER A 53 -12.45 -1.36 3.85
CA SER A 53 -13.02 -2.42 4.68
C SER A 53 -12.69 -3.83 4.13
N ASN A 54 -12.22 -3.93 2.88
CA ASN A 54 -11.84 -5.19 2.26
C ASN A 54 -10.35 -5.51 2.50
N VAL A 55 -10.08 -6.55 3.29
CA VAL A 55 -8.72 -6.99 3.64
C VAL A 55 -7.88 -7.31 2.42
N LYS A 56 -8.45 -7.99 1.42
CA LYS A 56 -7.73 -8.33 0.18
C LYS A 56 -7.34 -7.07 -0.58
N ALA A 57 -8.23 -6.09 -0.66
CA ALA A 57 -7.94 -4.81 -1.30
C ALA A 57 -6.81 -4.05 -0.61
N ARG A 58 -6.77 -4.05 0.74
CA ARG A 58 -5.67 -3.42 1.47
C ARG A 58 -4.33 -4.09 1.14
N LYS A 59 -4.27 -5.42 1.15
CA LYS A 59 -3.06 -6.19 0.75
C LYS A 59 -2.65 -5.92 -0.69
N ASP A 60 -3.60 -5.94 -1.62
CA ASP A 60 -3.35 -5.65 -3.03
C ASP A 60 -2.83 -4.22 -3.22
N ALA A 61 -3.40 -3.25 -2.51
CA ALA A 61 -2.94 -1.87 -2.55
C ALA A 61 -1.51 -1.72 -2.01
N ILE A 62 -1.20 -2.29 -0.83
CA ILE A 62 0.16 -2.32 -0.25
C ILE A 62 1.15 -2.95 -1.23
N PHE A 63 0.77 -4.08 -1.83
CA PHE A 63 1.56 -4.75 -2.85
C PHE A 63 1.85 -3.81 -4.03
N TRP A 64 0.82 -3.18 -4.60
CA TRP A 64 1.00 -2.28 -5.74
C TRP A 64 1.75 -0.99 -5.40
N ILE A 65 1.61 -0.47 -4.17
CA ILE A 65 2.44 0.64 -3.66
C ILE A 65 3.92 0.26 -3.71
N SER A 66 4.27 -0.97 -3.28
CA SER A 66 5.65 -1.47 -3.33
C SER A 66 6.20 -1.62 -4.76
N GLN A 67 5.32 -1.92 -5.71
CA GLN A 67 5.66 -2.06 -7.13
C GLN A 67 5.65 -0.72 -7.88
N SER A 68 5.14 0.34 -7.25
CA SER A 68 5.02 1.63 -7.91
C SER A 68 6.39 2.14 -8.34
N LYS A 69 6.45 2.57 -9.59
CA LYS A 69 7.61 3.29 -10.15
C LYS A 69 7.54 4.80 -9.89
N GLY A 70 6.47 5.26 -9.22
CA GLY A 70 6.31 6.63 -8.79
C GLY A 70 7.21 6.98 -7.60
N ASP A 71 6.74 7.89 -6.75
CA ASP A 71 7.49 8.35 -5.59
C ASP A 71 7.65 7.24 -4.53
N ARG A 72 8.77 6.51 -4.63
CA ARG A 72 9.12 5.40 -3.73
C ARG A 72 9.34 5.87 -2.30
N GLU A 73 9.80 7.11 -2.09
CA GLU A 73 10.00 7.64 -0.74
C GLU A 73 8.65 7.91 -0.07
N ALA A 74 7.72 8.55 -0.79
CA ALA A 74 6.36 8.74 -0.29
C ALA A 74 5.65 7.41 -0.01
N ALA A 75 5.86 6.39 -0.85
CA ALA A 75 5.37 5.04 -0.63
C ALA A 75 5.92 4.43 0.67
N VAL A 76 7.23 4.51 0.91
CA VAL A 76 7.84 4.06 2.18
C VAL A 76 7.28 4.83 3.36
N ASP A 77 7.26 6.16 3.30
CA ASP A 77 6.81 7.00 4.41
C ASP A 77 5.37 6.66 4.83
N ALA A 78 4.50 6.43 3.86
CA ALA A 78 3.13 6.03 4.14
C ALA A 78 3.03 4.61 4.71
N LEU A 79 3.76 3.63 4.14
CA LEU A 79 3.79 2.26 4.68
C LEU A 79 4.31 2.23 6.13
N VAL A 80 5.37 2.99 6.43
CA VAL A 80 5.93 3.12 7.78
C VAL A 80 4.91 3.76 8.73
N ALA A 81 4.24 4.83 8.31
CA ALA A 81 3.21 5.50 9.11
C ALA A 81 2.00 4.59 9.40
N MET A 82 1.72 3.62 8.52
CA MET A 82 0.62 2.67 8.69
C MET A 82 0.96 1.53 9.65
N LEU A 83 2.24 1.18 9.86
CA LEU A 83 2.68 0.01 10.64
C LEU A 83 1.93 -0.23 11.96
N PRO A 84 1.62 0.79 12.78
CA PRO A 84 0.89 0.58 14.03
C PRO A 84 -0.53 0.03 13.83
N SER A 85 -1.14 0.28 12.68
CA SER A 85 -2.51 -0.14 12.32
C SER A 85 -2.58 -1.41 11.48
N ILE A 86 -1.43 -1.85 10.94
CA ILE A 86 -1.36 -3.01 10.04
C ILE A 86 -1.65 -4.28 10.82
N GLN A 87 -2.65 -5.02 10.33
CA GLN A 87 -3.04 -6.29 10.93
C GLN A 87 -1.96 -7.34 10.70
N ASP A 88 -1.98 -8.38 11.53
CA ASP A 88 -0.93 -9.40 11.48
C ASP A 88 -0.84 -10.09 10.10
N ASP A 89 -1.99 -10.34 9.49
CA ASP A 89 -2.09 -11.00 8.18
C ASP A 89 -1.65 -10.11 7.00
N GLU A 90 -1.51 -8.80 7.23
CA GLU A 90 -1.01 -7.80 6.27
C GLU A 90 0.47 -7.45 6.50
N SER A 91 0.98 -7.76 7.69
CA SER A 91 2.34 -7.40 8.11
C SER A 91 3.41 -8.08 7.27
N ASP A 92 3.14 -9.28 6.74
CA ASP A 92 4.00 -9.95 5.75
C ASP A 92 4.17 -9.09 4.48
N THR A 93 3.07 -8.68 3.85
CA THR A 93 3.11 -7.90 2.60
C THR A 93 3.87 -6.59 2.79
N VAL A 94 3.78 -5.98 3.97
CA VAL A 94 4.47 -4.73 4.29
C VAL A 94 5.95 -4.97 4.53
N ALA A 95 6.32 -6.03 5.26
CA ALA A 95 7.71 -6.43 5.42
C ALA A 95 8.36 -6.69 4.05
N PHE A 96 7.68 -7.45 3.19
CA PHE A 96 8.13 -7.67 1.82
C PHE A 96 8.31 -6.34 1.06
N ALA A 97 7.31 -5.45 1.10
CA ALA A 97 7.34 -4.16 0.41
C ALA A 97 8.52 -3.29 0.86
N LEU A 98 8.72 -3.15 2.17
CA LEU A 98 9.82 -2.36 2.74
C LEU A 98 11.19 -2.98 2.38
N GLY A 99 11.29 -4.31 2.36
CA GLY A 99 12.48 -5.05 1.94
C GLY A 99 12.89 -4.84 0.48
N GLN A 100 11.95 -4.46 -0.40
CA GLN A 100 12.25 -4.11 -1.79
C GLN A 100 12.88 -2.70 -1.92
N VAL A 101 12.55 -1.76 -1.04
CA VAL A 101 13.01 -0.36 -1.18
C VAL A 101 14.41 -0.16 -0.58
N ARG A 102 14.75 -0.87 0.50
CA ARG A 102 16.10 -0.93 1.09
C ARG A 102 16.71 0.44 1.47
N ASN A 103 15.89 1.45 1.78
CA ASN A 103 16.37 2.72 2.35
C ASN A 103 16.41 2.67 3.89
N GLU A 104 17.05 3.65 4.53
CA GLU A 104 17.25 3.68 5.99
C GLU A 104 15.92 3.61 6.77
N LYS A 105 14.90 4.36 6.33
CA LYS A 105 13.57 4.34 6.95
C LYS A 105 12.93 2.96 6.87
N ALA A 106 12.99 2.31 5.71
CA ALA A 106 12.49 0.97 5.51
C ALA A 106 13.24 -0.04 6.39
N VAL A 107 14.57 0.04 6.49
CA VAL A 107 15.37 -0.83 7.37
C VAL A 107 14.96 -0.68 8.84
N ASN A 108 14.77 0.55 9.32
CA ASN A 108 14.34 0.80 10.70
C ASN A 108 12.93 0.26 10.98
N ALA A 109 12.03 0.40 10.01
CA ALA A 109 10.70 -0.17 10.06
C ALA A 109 10.70 -1.70 10.07
N LEU A 110 11.52 -2.34 9.23
CA LEU A 110 11.73 -3.78 9.23
C LEU A 110 12.27 -4.27 10.57
N ALA A 111 13.26 -3.59 11.14
CA ALA A 111 13.78 -3.92 12.47
C ALA A 111 12.70 -3.84 13.57
N THR A 112 11.74 -2.92 13.42
CA THR A 112 10.58 -2.82 14.33
C THR A 112 9.67 -4.04 14.17
N ILE A 113 9.32 -4.42 12.94
CA ILE A 113 8.52 -5.63 12.66
C ILE A 113 9.21 -6.88 13.20
N ALA A 114 10.51 -7.05 12.93
CA ALA A 114 11.28 -8.23 13.35
C ALA A 114 11.33 -8.42 14.88
N ARG A 115 11.23 -7.33 15.64
CA ARG A 115 11.27 -7.35 17.12
C ARG A 115 9.88 -7.46 17.75
N ASP A 116 8.82 -7.17 17.01
CA ASP A 116 7.46 -7.18 17.51
C ASP A 116 6.93 -8.62 17.63
N LYS A 117 6.91 -9.13 18.87
CA LYS A 117 6.45 -10.49 19.18
C LYS A 117 4.97 -10.72 18.90
N THR A 118 4.18 -9.65 18.72
CA THR A 118 2.75 -9.74 18.37
C THR A 118 2.54 -10.04 16.88
N LYS A 119 3.56 -9.83 16.05
CA LYS A 119 3.54 -10.17 14.62
C LYS A 119 3.85 -11.64 14.39
N SER A 120 3.31 -12.18 13.31
CA SER A 120 3.50 -13.55 12.84
C SER A 120 4.97 -13.82 12.56
N GLU A 121 5.37 -15.08 12.75
CA GLU A 121 6.72 -15.53 12.44
C GLU A 121 7.09 -15.22 10.99
N ARG A 122 6.14 -15.36 10.08
CA ARG A 122 6.32 -15.04 8.66
C ARG A 122 6.65 -13.57 8.44
N ALA A 123 5.89 -12.65 9.04
CA ALA A 123 6.16 -11.21 8.95
C ALA A 123 7.52 -10.85 9.56
N ARG A 124 7.86 -11.42 10.72
CA ARG A 124 9.17 -11.20 11.37
C ARG A 124 10.33 -11.73 10.52
N ASN A 125 10.19 -12.91 9.93
CA ASN A 125 11.21 -13.50 9.06
C ASN A 125 11.42 -12.65 7.80
N ASN A 126 10.33 -12.23 7.14
CA ASN A 126 10.41 -11.37 5.96
C ASN A 126 11.03 -10.00 6.23
N ALA A 127 11.09 -9.57 7.50
CA ALA A 127 11.75 -8.34 7.89
C ALA A 127 13.27 -8.47 8.10
N ILE A 128 13.85 -9.66 7.95
CA ILE A 128 15.28 -9.93 8.17
C ILE A 128 16.04 -10.15 6.84
N PHE A 129 15.35 -10.49 5.74
CA PHE A 129 15.95 -10.86 4.43
C PHE A 129 15.78 -9.75 3.37
#